data_AF-A0A372BYS1-F1
#
_entry.id   AF-A0A372BYS1-F1
#
_cell.length_a   1.000
_cell.length_b   1.000
_cell.length_c   1.000
_cell.angle_alpha   90.00
_cell.angle_beta   90.00
_cell.angle_gamma   90.00
#
_symmetry.space_group_name_H-M   'P 1'
#
loop_
_entity.id
_entity.type
_entity.pdbx_description
1 polymer ?
#
loop_
_entity_poly.entity_id
_entity_poly.type
_entity_poly.pdbx_seq_one_letter_code
_entity_poly.pdbx_strand_id
1 'polypeptide(L)'
;MAAGMTDRLYCPQALLGDGWRDDVTLELTRDGFIDAVLPGRHAGAECLPGPVIPGMVNVHSHIHQRLIAGLTGMSAGRDDSFWSWRERMYEAVGMLSGEDFEILAARAFMELLEGGYTSTGEFHYPHGLGDQEPRKTAGQVLDAAARAGTALTLLPVWYRYGGFGRQPLSDRQKPFGMSLDEIAALVNGLQGQVDARLQRVGIAPHSLRAVDGRDLPDLLANIGEGPVHIHISEQPAEVRACLEYHDCRPIEWLLRHVEPDERWCLIHATHADEREVQALAGRSVAVGICPTTEADLGDGLFPVREFLDGGGRVAIGSDSNLVTSAAEEVRLLEWGQRLRLNQRNVLAETGEHIATSLWRHMARTGARALQQPAGELREGCRADLVVLDPSHPVLAGLPAAEQLDSFVFAHGAGMIDQVRVGGRQVVRQGRHPSRTDLDERVAELRGRLVGS
;
A
#
# COMPACT_ATOMS: atom_id res chain seq x y z
N MET A 1 15.43 36.56 17.35
CA MET A 1 14.72 35.30 17.07
C MET A 1 13.56 35.64 16.15
N ALA A 2 13.74 35.46 14.84
CA ALA A 2 12.66 35.67 13.88
C ALA A 2 11.71 34.47 13.99
N ALA A 3 10.46 34.71 14.37
CA ALA A 3 9.40 33.71 14.34
C ALA A 3 9.35 33.15 12.91
N GLY A 4 9.67 31.86 12.77
CA GLY A 4 9.75 31.21 11.47
C GLY A 4 8.38 31.18 10.82
N MET A 5 8.30 31.59 9.55
CA MET A 5 7.07 31.44 8.75
C MET A 5 6.61 29.98 8.79
N THR A 6 5.44 29.75 9.37
CA THR A 6 4.64 28.53 9.33
C THR A 6 3.71 28.60 8.14
N ASP A 7 3.67 27.57 7.30
CA ASP A 7 2.67 27.49 6.24
C ASP A 7 1.31 27.11 6.85
N ARG A 8 0.23 27.62 6.27
CA ARG A 8 -1.13 27.41 6.78
C ARG A 8 -2.05 26.99 5.65
N LEU A 9 -2.80 25.91 5.86
CA LEU A 9 -3.80 25.42 4.92
C LEU A 9 -5.19 25.55 5.55
N TYR A 10 -6.03 26.41 4.98
CA TYR A 10 -7.44 26.49 5.33
C TYR A 10 -8.23 25.46 4.52
N CYS A 11 -8.93 24.60 5.24
CA CYS A 11 -9.78 23.53 4.75
C CYS A 11 -11.23 23.94 5.02
N PRO A 12 -12.06 24.18 4.00
CA PRO A 12 -13.49 24.46 4.19
C PRO A 12 -14.18 23.33 4.96
N GLN A 13 -13.79 22.09 4.66
CA GLN A 13 -14.19 20.86 5.34
C GLN A 13 -12.95 19.96 5.47
N ALA A 14 -12.75 19.33 6.62
CA ALA A 14 -11.68 18.38 6.85
C ALA A 14 -12.18 17.14 7.60
N LEU A 15 -11.80 15.96 7.15
CA LEU A 15 -11.99 14.71 7.87
C LEU A 15 -10.83 14.51 8.87
N LEU A 16 -11.09 14.83 10.14
CA LEU A 16 -10.15 14.64 11.25
C LEU A 16 -10.31 13.24 11.85
N GLY A 17 -9.45 12.92 12.84
CA GLY A 17 -9.46 11.63 13.52
C GLY A 17 -10.76 11.30 14.26
N ASP A 18 -11.54 12.33 14.65
CA ASP A 18 -12.83 12.23 15.34
C ASP A 18 -14.04 12.47 14.42
N GLY A 19 -13.83 12.87 13.16
CA GLY A 19 -14.89 13.04 12.16
C GLY A 19 -14.73 14.30 11.30
N TRP A 20 -15.78 14.62 10.55
CA TRP A 20 -15.82 15.82 9.72
C TRP A 20 -15.92 17.10 10.56
N ARG A 21 -15.13 18.11 10.18
CA ARG A 21 -15.17 19.47 10.74
C ARG A 21 -15.22 20.49 9.60
N ASP A 22 -16.06 21.51 9.77
CA ASP A 22 -16.07 22.69 8.91
C ASP A 22 -15.06 23.71 9.42
N ASP A 23 -14.58 24.56 8.51
CA ASP A 23 -13.70 25.69 8.79
C ASP A 23 -12.49 25.32 9.65
N VAL A 24 -11.52 24.62 9.07
CA VAL A 24 -10.30 24.20 9.78
C VAL A 24 -9.07 24.85 9.16
N THR A 25 -8.11 25.29 9.98
CA THR A 25 -6.77 25.66 9.51
C THR A 25 -5.76 24.66 10.06
N LEU A 26 -5.00 24.02 9.18
CA LEU A 26 -3.82 23.24 9.53
C LEU A 26 -2.60 24.18 9.56
N GLU A 27 -1.91 24.27 10.69
CA GLU A 27 -0.61 24.94 10.77
C GLU A 27 0.49 23.93 10.54
N LEU A 28 1.41 24.24 9.62
CA LEU A 28 2.48 23.34 9.22
C LEU A 28 3.84 23.86 9.69
N THR A 29 4.63 22.93 10.20
CA THR A 29 6.07 23.08 10.36
C THR A 29 6.74 23.21 8.99
N ARG A 30 7.98 23.71 8.97
CA ARG A 30 8.80 23.79 7.74
C ARG A 30 9.14 22.43 7.15
N ASP A 31 9.10 21.37 7.96
CA ASP A 31 9.39 20.01 7.53
C ASP A 31 8.13 19.28 7.03
N GLY A 32 7.00 19.96 6.91
CA GLY A 32 5.79 19.42 6.32
C GLY A 32 4.89 18.63 7.28
N PHE A 33 5.13 18.75 8.59
CA PHE A 33 4.29 18.18 9.64
C PHE A 33 3.24 19.17 10.13
N ILE A 34 2.07 18.67 10.52
CA ILE A 34 1.00 19.42 11.17
C ILE A 34 1.43 19.70 12.61
N ASP A 35 1.60 20.99 12.92
CA ASP A 35 1.93 21.51 14.24
C ASP A 35 0.65 21.75 15.06
N ALA A 36 -0.42 22.23 14.41
CA ALA A 36 -1.71 22.46 15.05
C ALA A 36 -2.89 22.29 14.08
N VAL A 37 -4.04 21.92 14.64
CA VAL A 37 -5.34 21.92 13.96
C VAL A 37 -6.22 22.96 14.65
N LEU A 38 -6.49 24.07 13.97
CA LEU A 38 -7.17 25.24 14.54
C LEU A 38 -8.58 25.41 13.94
N PRO A 39 -9.59 25.82 14.73
CA PRO A 39 -10.90 26.15 14.21
C PRO A 39 -10.90 27.53 13.53
N GLY A 40 -11.69 27.67 12.47
CA GLY A 40 -11.84 28.88 11.68
C GLY A 40 -10.75 29.07 10.62
N ARG A 41 -10.91 30.17 9.87
CA ARG A 41 -9.92 30.64 8.89
C ARG A 41 -8.91 31.57 9.55
N HIS A 42 -7.64 31.20 9.53
CA HIS A 42 -6.55 32.04 10.04
C HIS A 42 -5.91 32.90 8.95
N ALA A 43 -5.38 34.06 9.35
CA ALA A 43 -4.71 34.98 8.43
C ALA A 43 -3.49 34.33 7.77
N GLY A 44 -3.33 34.56 6.46
CA GLY A 44 -2.24 34.01 5.64
C GLY A 44 -2.43 32.56 5.21
N ALA A 45 -3.54 31.90 5.58
CA ALA A 45 -3.80 30.53 5.15
C ALA A 45 -4.16 30.43 3.67
N GLU A 46 -3.50 29.52 2.95
CA GLU A 46 -3.88 29.08 1.61
C GLU A 46 -5.25 28.40 1.69
N CYS A 47 -6.21 28.82 0.87
CA CYS A 47 -7.54 28.21 0.84
C CYS A 47 -7.54 27.00 -0.08
N LEU A 48 -7.80 25.82 0.48
CA LEU A 48 -8.03 24.61 -0.31
C LEU A 48 -9.44 24.65 -0.92
N PRO A 49 -9.62 24.15 -2.16
CA PRO A 49 -10.86 24.37 -2.90
C PRO A 49 -12.05 23.51 -2.46
N GLY A 50 -11.81 22.31 -1.90
CA GLY A 50 -12.85 21.35 -1.58
C GLY A 50 -12.63 20.60 -0.27
N PRO A 51 -13.43 19.56 0.01
CA PRO A 51 -13.26 18.73 1.20
C PRO A 51 -11.90 18.06 1.24
N VAL A 52 -11.29 18.06 2.42
CA VAL A 52 -9.96 17.53 2.68
C VAL A 52 -10.07 16.23 3.46
N ILE A 53 -9.48 15.17 2.95
CA ILE A 53 -9.38 13.87 3.63
C ILE A 53 -7.91 13.50 3.86
N PRO A 54 -7.57 12.71 4.89
CA PRO A 54 -6.22 12.18 5.04
C PRO A 54 -5.83 11.42 3.78
N GLY A 55 -4.58 11.56 3.35
CA GLY A 55 -4.07 10.74 2.25
C GLY A 55 -4.14 9.26 2.60
N MET A 56 -4.58 8.43 1.65
CA MET A 56 -4.62 6.99 1.87
C MET A 56 -3.19 6.44 1.94
N VAL A 57 -2.98 5.42 2.78
CA VAL A 57 -1.71 4.71 2.87
C VAL A 57 -1.84 3.37 2.15
N ASN A 58 -1.08 3.20 1.08
CA ASN A 58 -0.98 1.96 0.32
C ASN A 58 -0.04 1.01 1.05
N VAL A 59 -0.54 -0.01 1.75
CA VAL A 59 0.34 -0.88 2.56
C VAL A 59 1.16 -1.87 1.76
N HIS A 60 0.83 -2.11 0.49
CA HIS A 60 1.46 -3.17 -0.28
C HIS A 60 1.49 -2.85 -1.78
N SER A 61 2.69 -2.91 -2.36
CA SER A 61 2.92 -2.71 -3.78
C SER A 61 4.11 -3.53 -4.27
N HIS A 62 4.02 -3.95 -5.53
CA HIS A 62 5.12 -4.44 -6.34
C HIS A 62 5.25 -3.55 -7.58
N ILE A 63 6.03 -2.48 -7.50
CA ILE A 63 5.97 -1.40 -8.48
C ILE A 63 6.32 -1.85 -9.91
N HIS A 64 7.19 -2.85 -10.06
CA HIS A 64 7.56 -3.41 -11.36
C HIS A 64 6.38 -4.11 -12.06
N GLN A 65 5.42 -4.65 -11.31
CA GLN A 65 4.25 -5.33 -11.88
C GLN A 65 3.32 -4.37 -12.61
N ARG A 66 3.43 -3.06 -12.37
CA ARG A 66 2.71 -2.05 -13.15
C ARG A 66 2.99 -2.16 -14.65
N LEU A 67 4.16 -2.69 -15.04
CA LEU A 67 4.50 -2.91 -16.44
C LEU A 67 3.52 -3.87 -17.14
N ILE A 68 3.03 -4.89 -16.43
CA ILE A 68 2.15 -5.93 -16.99
C ILE A 68 0.67 -5.65 -16.79
N ALA A 69 0.30 -4.55 -16.13
CA ALA A 69 -1.09 -4.23 -15.85
C ALA A 69 -1.97 -4.28 -17.11
N GLY A 70 -2.98 -5.17 -17.12
CA GLY A 70 -3.87 -5.41 -18.25
C GLY A 70 -3.30 -6.25 -19.40
N LEU A 71 -2.08 -6.79 -19.28
CA LEU A 71 -1.40 -7.60 -20.30
C LEU A 71 -1.42 -9.12 -20.00
N THR A 72 -2.26 -9.53 -19.06
CA THR A 72 -2.42 -10.92 -18.59
C THR A 72 -3.80 -11.50 -18.90
N GLY A 73 -4.68 -10.75 -19.58
CA GLY A 73 -6.06 -11.16 -19.87
C GLY A 73 -6.25 -12.15 -21.03
N MET A 74 -5.18 -12.81 -21.51
CA MET A 74 -5.28 -13.82 -22.56
C MET A 74 -5.42 -15.21 -21.94
N SER A 75 -6.60 -15.81 -22.08
CA SER A 75 -6.88 -17.11 -21.46
C SER A 75 -5.91 -18.20 -21.92
N ALA A 76 -5.21 -18.83 -20.98
CA ALA A 76 -4.35 -19.99 -21.21
C ALA A 76 -5.10 -21.34 -21.20
N GLY A 77 -6.44 -21.32 -21.13
CA GLY A 77 -7.28 -22.52 -21.00
C GLY A 77 -7.75 -22.76 -19.55
N ARG A 78 -8.08 -24.01 -19.20
CA ARG A 78 -8.68 -24.36 -17.90
C ARG A 78 -7.73 -24.25 -16.70
N ASP A 79 -6.43 -24.18 -16.94
CA ASP A 79 -5.39 -24.10 -15.91
C ASP A 79 -4.88 -22.66 -15.67
N ASP A 80 -5.55 -21.66 -16.26
CA ASP A 80 -5.21 -20.25 -16.07
C ASP A 80 -5.46 -19.83 -14.61
N SER A 81 -4.43 -19.34 -13.95
CA SER A 81 -4.38 -19.13 -12.51
C SER A 81 -3.30 -18.11 -12.13
N PHE A 82 -3.19 -17.79 -10.84
CA PHE A 82 -2.04 -17.06 -10.28
C PHE A 82 -0.69 -17.50 -10.86
N TRP A 83 -0.51 -18.80 -11.11
CA TRP A 83 0.76 -19.37 -11.55
C TRP A 83 1.10 -19.04 -13.01
N SER A 84 0.12 -18.98 -13.93
CA SER A 84 0.33 -18.55 -15.32
C SER A 84 0.57 -17.03 -15.39
N TRP A 85 -0.15 -16.24 -14.59
CA TRP A 85 0.12 -14.81 -14.44
C TRP A 85 1.57 -14.54 -14.00
N ARG A 86 2.08 -15.34 -13.06
CA ARG A 86 3.43 -15.20 -12.50
C ARG A 86 4.53 -15.41 -13.55
N GLU A 87 4.29 -16.24 -14.54
CA GLU A 87 5.22 -16.44 -15.67
C GLU A 87 5.43 -15.16 -16.46
N ARG A 88 4.34 -14.43 -16.75
CA ARG A 88 4.40 -13.13 -17.43
C ARG A 88 5.10 -12.07 -16.59
N MET A 89 4.94 -12.13 -15.27
CA MET A 89 5.69 -11.26 -14.35
C MET A 89 7.20 -11.54 -14.42
N TYR A 90 7.64 -12.80 -14.50
CA TYR A 90 9.07 -13.13 -14.66
C TYR A 90 9.65 -12.62 -15.98
N GLU A 91 8.92 -12.70 -17.08
CA GLU A 91 9.32 -12.13 -18.37
C GLU A 91 9.51 -10.61 -18.27
N ALA A 92 8.55 -9.93 -17.64
CA ALA A 92 8.60 -8.49 -17.42
C ALA A 92 9.79 -8.05 -16.56
N VAL A 93 10.11 -8.78 -15.49
CA VAL A 93 11.30 -8.49 -14.68
C VAL A 93 12.58 -8.72 -15.49
N GLY A 94 12.64 -9.80 -16.27
CA GLY A 94 13.83 -10.17 -17.05
C GLY A 94 14.21 -9.19 -18.17
N MET A 95 13.27 -8.36 -18.63
CA MET A 95 13.53 -7.37 -19.70
C MET A 95 13.92 -5.98 -19.18
N LEU A 96 13.76 -5.70 -17.89
CA LEU A 96 14.00 -4.37 -17.33
C LEU A 96 15.50 -4.16 -17.04
N SER A 97 16.05 -3.09 -17.60
CA SER A 97 17.29 -2.50 -17.07
C SER A 97 16.99 -1.71 -15.80
N GLY A 98 18.01 -1.41 -14.98
CA GLY A 98 17.82 -0.57 -13.79
C GLY A 98 17.27 0.83 -14.12
N GLU A 99 17.67 1.43 -15.25
CA GLU A 99 17.12 2.72 -15.69
C GLU A 99 15.64 2.61 -16.07
N ASP A 100 15.28 1.54 -16.80
CA ASP A 100 13.88 1.28 -17.16
C ASP A 100 13.01 1.07 -15.91
N PHE A 101 13.54 0.36 -14.90
CA PHE A 101 12.87 0.13 -13.63
C PHE A 101 12.63 1.43 -12.86
N GLU A 102 13.63 2.30 -12.75
CA GLU A 102 13.49 3.58 -12.04
C GLU A 102 12.45 4.50 -12.69
N ILE A 103 12.42 4.55 -14.03
CA ILE A 103 11.43 5.31 -14.80
C ILE A 103 10.02 4.75 -14.58
N LEU A 104 9.87 3.43 -14.69
CA LEU A 104 8.60 2.74 -14.43
C LEU A 104 8.11 3.01 -13.01
N ALA A 105 8.99 2.86 -12.02
CA ALA A 105 8.68 3.06 -10.61
C ALA A 105 8.23 4.50 -10.34
N ALA A 106 8.97 5.49 -10.83
CA ALA A 106 8.61 6.91 -10.64
C ALA A 106 7.25 7.21 -11.24
N ARG A 107 6.98 6.68 -12.45
CA ARG A 107 5.71 6.90 -13.13
C ARG A 107 4.54 6.20 -12.44
N ALA A 108 4.74 5.00 -11.90
CA ALA A 108 3.74 4.26 -11.15
C ALA A 108 3.43 4.93 -9.80
N PHE A 109 4.44 5.47 -9.09
CA PHE A 109 4.20 6.26 -7.88
C PHE A 109 3.40 7.54 -8.15
N MET A 110 3.62 8.22 -9.29
CA MET A 110 2.78 9.35 -9.71
C MET A 110 1.32 8.94 -9.92
N GLU A 111 1.09 7.75 -10.48
CA GLU A 111 -0.25 7.18 -10.69
C GLU A 111 -0.95 6.85 -9.37
N LEU A 112 -0.20 6.32 -8.39
CA LEU A 112 -0.71 6.07 -7.04
C LEU A 112 -1.08 7.38 -6.33
N LEU A 113 -0.26 8.43 -6.48
CA LEU A 113 -0.57 9.78 -5.97
C LEU A 113 -1.86 10.32 -6.58
N GLU A 114 -2.03 10.20 -7.90
CA GLU A 114 -3.26 10.61 -8.59
C GLU A 114 -4.49 9.81 -8.14
N GLY A 115 -4.31 8.57 -7.68
CA GLY A 115 -5.35 7.72 -7.10
C GLY A 115 -5.64 7.96 -5.61
N GLY A 116 -4.98 8.94 -4.98
CA GLY A 116 -5.22 9.34 -3.60
C GLY A 116 -4.32 8.67 -2.55
N TYR A 117 -3.33 7.88 -2.98
CA TYR A 117 -2.32 7.34 -2.07
C TYR A 117 -1.19 8.35 -1.84
N THR A 118 -0.82 8.58 -0.58
CA THR A 118 0.25 9.54 -0.22
C THR A 118 1.50 8.89 0.34
N SER A 119 1.38 7.62 0.74
CA SER A 119 2.47 6.79 1.21
C SER A 119 2.30 5.38 0.65
N THR A 120 3.41 4.73 0.28
CA THR A 120 3.40 3.35 -0.25
C THR A 120 4.37 2.44 0.51
N GLY A 121 3.94 1.21 0.81
CA GLY A 121 4.79 0.11 1.26
C GLY A 121 5.27 -0.68 0.05
N GLU A 122 6.50 -0.45 -0.40
CA GLU A 122 7.05 -1.19 -1.54
C GLU A 122 7.67 -2.51 -1.06
N PHE A 123 7.01 -3.61 -1.40
CA PHE A 123 7.45 -4.97 -1.13
C PHE A 123 8.42 -5.42 -2.23
N HIS A 124 9.70 -5.05 -2.07
CA HIS A 124 10.71 -5.10 -3.11
C HIS A 124 11.52 -6.41 -3.11
N TYR A 125 11.22 -7.32 -4.02
CA TYR A 125 11.95 -8.58 -4.25
C TYR A 125 12.87 -8.66 -5.48
N PRO A 126 12.76 -7.82 -6.53
CA PRO A 126 13.70 -7.83 -7.67
C PRO A 126 15.10 -7.27 -7.35
N HIS A 127 15.81 -7.87 -6.39
CA HIS A 127 17.11 -7.37 -5.91
C HIS A 127 18.18 -7.29 -7.00
N GLY A 128 18.27 -8.31 -7.86
CA GLY A 128 19.25 -8.41 -8.94
C GLY A 128 18.82 -7.82 -10.29
N LEU A 129 17.86 -6.89 -10.33
CA LEU A 129 17.31 -6.39 -11.58
C LEU A 129 18.39 -5.75 -12.48
N GLY A 130 18.47 -6.21 -13.73
CA GLY A 130 19.46 -5.75 -14.70
C GLY A 130 20.92 -6.05 -14.29
N ASP A 131 21.15 -7.18 -13.60
CA ASP A 131 22.45 -7.62 -13.06
C ASP A 131 23.07 -6.61 -12.08
N GLN A 132 22.24 -5.81 -11.41
CA GLN A 132 22.68 -4.83 -10.44
C GLN A 132 22.77 -5.41 -9.03
N GLU A 133 23.66 -4.83 -8.24
CA GLU A 133 23.74 -5.11 -6.80
C GLU A 133 22.44 -4.69 -6.09
N PRO A 134 21.95 -5.47 -5.11
CA PRO A 134 20.68 -5.22 -4.42
C PRO A 134 20.51 -3.83 -3.81
N ARG A 135 21.59 -3.22 -3.32
CA ARG A 135 21.54 -1.87 -2.76
C ARG A 135 21.25 -0.82 -3.83
N LYS A 136 21.66 -1.06 -5.07
CA LYS A 136 21.43 -0.15 -6.18
C LYS A 136 19.97 -0.17 -6.59
N THR A 137 19.38 -1.34 -6.80
CA THR A 137 17.96 -1.49 -7.15
C THR A 137 17.05 -0.93 -6.05
N ALA A 138 17.35 -1.21 -4.78
CA ALA A 138 16.67 -0.60 -3.64
C ALA A 138 16.78 0.94 -3.62
N GLY A 139 17.98 1.47 -3.89
CA GLY A 139 18.22 2.91 -4.01
C GLY A 139 17.37 3.56 -5.11
N GLN A 140 17.23 2.89 -6.26
CA GLN A 140 16.40 3.39 -7.36
C GLN A 140 14.92 3.46 -7.00
N VAL A 141 14.40 2.57 -6.15
CA VAL A 141 13.04 2.71 -5.62
C VAL A 141 12.91 3.97 -4.76
N LEU A 142 13.87 4.21 -3.87
CA LEU A 142 13.90 5.40 -3.01
C LEU A 142 13.97 6.69 -3.85
N ASP A 143 14.81 6.71 -4.87
CA ASP A 143 14.99 7.84 -5.79
C ASP A 143 13.74 8.06 -6.65
N ALA A 144 13.12 6.99 -7.15
CA ALA A 144 11.85 7.05 -7.87
C ALA A 144 10.72 7.63 -7.02
N ALA A 145 10.62 7.23 -5.75
CA ALA A 145 9.65 7.78 -4.81
C ALA A 145 9.93 9.26 -4.51
N ALA A 146 11.19 9.64 -4.31
CA ALA A 146 11.58 11.03 -4.11
C ALA A 146 11.24 11.90 -5.34
N ARG A 147 11.49 11.38 -6.55
CA ARG A 147 11.15 12.03 -7.82
C ARG A 147 9.64 12.24 -7.98
N ALA A 148 8.83 11.23 -7.65
CA ALA A 148 7.37 11.36 -7.64
C ALA A 148 6.86 12.25 -6.50
N GLY A 149 7.62 12.37 -5.41
CA GLY A 149 7.21 13.11 -4.23
C GLY A 149 6.28 12.35 -3.29
N THR A 150 6.25 11.03 -3.38
CA THR A 150 5.47 10.18 -2.47
C THR A 150 6.29 9.82 -1.24
N ALA A 151 5.61 9.55 -0.12
CA ALA A 151 6.24 8.89 1.01
C ALA A 151 6.37 7.39 0.76
N LEU A 152 7.40 6.77 1.33
CA LEU A 152 7.74 5.38 1.02
C LEU A 152 8.22 4.65 2.27
N THR A 153 7.66 3.48 2.52
CA THR A 153 8.28 2.49 3.38
C THR A 153 8.81 1.39 2.46
N LEU A 154 10.13 1.34 2.29
CA LEU A 154 10.76 0.29 1.50
C LEU A 154 10.86 -0.98 2.35
N LEU A 155 10.41 -2.10 1.80
CA LEU A 155 10.44 -3.41 2.44
C LEU A 155 11.27 -4.34 1.56
N PRO A 156 12.62 -4.35 1.69
CA PRO A 156 13.44 -5.35 1.02
C PRO A 156 12.96 -6.74 1.40
N VAL A 157 12.74 -7.57 0.39
CA VAL A 157 12.11 -8.87 0.60
C VAL A 157 13.15 -9.92 0.88
N TRP A 158 13.01 -10.67 1.96
CA TRP A 158 13.78 -11.88 2.16
C TRP A 158 13.14 -13.04 1.42
N TYR A 159 13.80 -13.47 0.34
CA TYR A 159 13.46 -14.65 -0.44
C TYR A 159 14.63 -15.63 -0.39
N ARG A 160 14.41 -16.86 0.07
CA ARG A 160 15.50 -17.83 0.29
C ARG A 160 15.27 -19.18 -0.38
N TYR A 161 14.02 -19.61 -0.48
CA TYR A 161 13.65 -20.96 -0.93
C TYR A 161 12.61 -20.93 -2.03
N GLY A 162 12.61 -21.95 -2.89
CA GLY A 162 11.63 -22.11 -3.98
C GLY A 162 10.25 -22.58 -3.51
N GLY A 163 10.16 -23.09 -2.27
CA GLY A 163 8.96 -23.65 -1.66
C GLY A 163 9.22 -24.27 -0.28
N PHE A 164 8.15 -24.76 0.36
CA PHE A 164 8.22 -25.43 1.66
C PHE A 164 9.26 -26.56 1.68
N GLY A 165 9.90 -26.77 2.84
CA GLY A 165 10.95 -27.78 2.96
C GLY A 165 12.34 -27.35 2.47
N ARG A 166 12.59 -26.03 2.41
CA ARG A 166 13.86 -25.46 1.92
C ARG A 166 14.20 -25.90 0.50
N GLN A 167 13.18 -25.97 -0.37
CA GLN A 167 13.40 -26.32 -1.77
C GLN A 167 14.35 -25.32 -2.43
N PRO A 168 15.27 -25.77 -3.31
CA PRO A 168 16.17 -24.87 -3.99
C PRO A 168 15.40 -23.89 -4.88
N LEU A 169 15.95 -22.69 -5.05
CA LEU A 169 15.41 -21.70 -5.97
C LEU A 169 15.49 -22.21 -7.41
N SER A 170 14.41 -22.03 -8.17
CA SER A 170 14.46 -22.16 -9.64
C SER A 170 15.30 -21.04 -10.26
N ASP A 171 15.70 -21.21 -11.53
CA ASP A 171 16.50 -20.20 -12.24
C ASP A 171 15.82 -18.82 -12.26
N ARG A 172 14.49 -18.77 -12.35
CA ARG A 172 13.71 -17.53 -12.34
C ARG A 172 13.59 -16.88 -10.97
N GLN A 173 13.79 -17.64 -9.89
CA GLN A 173 13.75 -17.12 -8.52
C GLN A 173 15.12 -16.70 -8.00
N LYS A 174 16.23 -17.17 -8.62
CA LYS A 174 17.59 -16.79 -8.24
C LYS A 174 17.83 -15.28 -8.11
N PRO A 175 17.28 -14.41 -9.00
CA PRO A 175 17.46 -12.96 -8.87
C PRO A 175 16.84 -12.34 -7.60
N PHE A 176 15.99 -13.06 -6.88
CA PHE A 176 15.37 -12.61 -5.62
C PHE A 176 16.08 -13.18 -4.39
N GLY A 177 16.88 -14.23 -4.59
CA GLY A 177 17.49 -15.01 -3.52
C GLY A 177 18.51 -14.23 -2.70
N MET A 178 18.37 -14.26 -1.37
CA MET A 178 19.36 -13.74 -0.43
C MET A 178 19.54 -14.66 0.78
N SER A 179 20.78 -14.73 1.26
CA SER A 179 21.08 -15.22 2.60
C SER A 179 20.59 -14.26 3.68
N LEU A 180 20.53 -14.74 4.92
CA LEU A 180 20.14 -13.93 6.08
C LEU A 180 21.11 -12.75 6.29
N ASP A 181 22.41 -12.97 6.13
CA ASP A 181 23.42 -11.92 6.33
C ASP A 181 23.33 -10.84 5.25
N GLU A 182 23.07 -11.23 3.99
CA GLU A 182 22.91 -10.29 2.87
C GLU A 182 21.69 -9.38 3.06
N ILE A 183 20.53 -9.96 3.40
CA ILE A 183 19.31 -9.15 3.59
C ILE A 183 19.43 -8.26 4.83
N ALA A 184 20.03 -8.74 5.91
CA ALA A 184 20.26 -7.94 7.12
C ALA A 184 21.22 -6.77 6.82
N ALA A 185 22.31 -7.02 6.08
CA ALA A 185 23.24 -5.97 5.66
C ALA A 185 22.58 -4.93 4.74
N LEU A 186 21.71 -5.36 3.82
CA LEU A 186 20.93 -4.47 2.96
C LEU A 186 20.01 -3.57 3.77
N VAL A 187 19.17 -4.14 4.63
CA VAL A 187 18.22 -3.38 5.47
C VAL A 187 18.94 -2.37 6.36
N ASN A 188 19.97 -2.81 7.10
CA ASN A 188 20.74 -1.95 7.98
C ASN A 188 21.46 -0.82 7.21
N GLY A 189 21.96 -1.13 6.01
CA GLY A 189 22.60 -0.14 5.13
C GLY A 189 21.62 0.92 4.61
N LEU A 190 20.37 0.55 4.31
CA LEU A 190 19.33 1.46 3.83
C LEU A 190 18.76 2.33 4.96
N GLN A 191 18.56 1.77 6.16
CA GLN A 191 18.04 2.50 7.33
C GLN A 191 18.88 3.74 7.66
N GLY A 192 20.19 3.70 7.44
CA GLY A 192 21.09 4.83 7.67
C GLY A 192 21.11 5.91 6.57
N GLN A 193 20.34 5.75 5.49
CA GLN A 193 20.43 6.60 4.29
C GLN A 193 19.12 7.27 3.87
N VAL A 194 17.99 6.84 4.42
CA VAL A 194 16.67 7.35 4.04
C VAL A 194 16.37 8.72 4.65
N ASP A 195 15.62 9.56 3.94
CA ASP A 195 15.07 10.80 4.51
C ASP A 195 13.92 10.47 5.47
N ALA A 196 14.19 10.54 6.77
CA ALA A 196 13.21 10.20 7.81
C ALA A 196 11.94 11.09 7.82
N ARG A 197 11.83 12.12 6.98
CA ARG A 197 10.56 12.88 6.82
C ARG A 197 9.58 12.15 5.90
N LEU A 198 10.07 11.42 4.90
CA LEU A 198 9.23 10.77 3.87
C LEU A 198 9.44 9.25 3.80
N GLN A 199 10.60 8.77 4.21
CA GLN A 199 11.05 7.42 3.93
C GLN A 199 11.27 6.62 5.21
N ARG A 200 10.93 5.34 5.15
CA ARG A 200 11.19 4.32 6.17
C ARG A 200 11.73 3.07 5.49
N VAL A 201 12.40 2.22 6.26
CA VAL A 201 12.83 0.89 5.82
C VAL A 201 12.36 -0.12 6.84
N GLY A 202 11.63 -1.13 6.38
CA GLY A 202 11.29 -2.32 7.15
C GLY A 202 11.88 -3.57 6.50
N ILE A 203 11.22 -4.70 6.68
CA ILE A 203 11.57 -5.97 6.03
C ILE A 203 10.31 -6.66 5.52
N ALA A 204 10.48 -7.51 4.52
CA ALA A 204 9.44 -8.43 4.10
C ALA A 204 9.96 -9.88 3.95
N PRO A 205 9.86 -10.78 4.95
CA PRO A 205 9.93 -12.20 4.65
C PRO A 205 8.83 -12.55 3.63
N HIS A 206 9.20 -13.00 2.42
CA HIS A 206 8.26 -13.05 1.30
C HIS A 206 6.97 -13.82 1.65
N SER A 207 7.11 -15.09 2.02
CA SER A 207 6.02 -15.95 2.50
C SER A 207 6.61 -17.17 3.20
N LEU A 208 5.79 -17.96 3.92
CA LEU A 208 6.22 -19.21 4.55
C LEU A 208 6.71 -20.28 3.55
N ARG A 209 6.49 -20.07 2.24
CA ARG A 209 7.05 -20.88 1.16
C ARG A 209 8.49 -20.48 0.83
N ALA A 210 8.75 -19.18 0.82
CA ALA A 210 10.01 -18.60 0.36
C ALA A 210 11.02 -18.37 1.50
N VAL A 211 10.58 -18.43 2.75
CA VAL A 211 11.44 -18.51 3.93
C VAL A 211 11.00 -19.68 4.81
N ASP A 212 11.95 -20.35 5.46
CA ASP A 212 11.59 -21.32 6.51
C ASP A 212 11.20 -20.51 7.73
N GLY A 213 9.95 -20.60 8.16
CA GLY A 213 9.47 -19.74 9.22
C GLY A 213 10.23 -19.89 10.54
N ARG A 214 10.92 -21.03 10.74
CA ARG A 214 11.81 -21.24 11.91
C ARG A 214 13.00 -20.29 11.93
N ASP A 215 13.35 -19.70 10.80
CA ASP A 215 14.41 -18.70 10.69
C ASP A 215 13.87 -17.26 10.91
N LEU A 216 12.55 -17.06 11.10
CA LEU A 216 11.98 -15.73 11.35
C LEU A 216 12.47 -15.08 12.64
N PRO A 217 12.59 -15.78 13.78
CA PRO A 217 13.16 -15.18 14.99
C PRO A 217 14.59 -14.68 14.78
N ASP A 218 15.42 -15.44 14.04
CA ASP A 218 16.79 -15.05 13.71
C ASP A 218 16.82 -13.84 12.79
N LEU A 219 15.92 -13.78 11.79
CA LEU A 219 15.73 -12.58 10.98
C LEU A 219 15.44 -11.38 11.89
N LEU A 220 14.36 -11.43 12.67
CA LEU A 220 13.90 -10.35 13.54
C LEU A 220 14.92 -9.91 14.58
N ALA A 221 15.84 -10.80 14.99
CA ALA A 221 16.93 -10.45 15.89
C ALA A 221 18.07 -9.66 15.19
N ASN A 222 18.25 -9.85 13.88
CA ASN A 222 19.32 -9.24 13.08
C ASN A 222 18.90 -7.93 12.37
N ILE A 223 17.61 -7.78 12.10
CA ILE A 223 17.00 -6.53 11.61
C ILE A 223 16.34 -5.85 12.80
N GLY A 224 16.74 -4.61 13.09
CA GLY A 224 16.29 -3.88 14.28
C GLY A 224 14.81 -3.48 14.26
N GLU A 225 14.54 -2.25 14.66
CA GLU A 225 13.17 -1.72 14.64
C GLU A 225 12.69 -1.45 13.20
N GLY A 226 11.39 -1.65 12.96
CA GLY A 226 10.75 -1.34 11.68
C GLY A 226 9.59 -2.26 11.32
N PRO A 227 8.79 -1.90 10.29
CA PRO A 227 7.70 -2.73 9.80
C PRO A 227 8.14 -4.10 9.32
N VAL A 228 7.27 -5.10 9.50
CA VAL A 228 7.46 -6.49 9.04
C VAL A 228 6.23 -6.91 8.23
N HIS A 229 6.41 -7.21 6.95
CA HIS A 229 5.32 -7.59 6.05
C HIS A 229 5.52 -9.00 5.52
N ILE A 230 4.45 -9.77 5.36
CA ILE A 230 4.53 -11.14 4.84
C ILE A 230 3.29 -11.49 4.03
N HIS A 231 3.45 -12.09 2.85
CA HIS A 231 2.34 -12.74 2.16
C HIS A 231 1.97 -14.01 2.89
N ILE A 232 0.68 -14.17 3.21
CA ILE A 232 0.22 -15.33 3.97
C ILE A 232 -1.21 -15.71 3.61
N SER A 233 -1.47 -17.01 3.42
CA SER A 233 -2.81 -17.55 3.17
C SER A 233 -3.56 -16.89 1.99
N GLU A 234 -2.84 -16.42 0.97
CA GLU A 234 -3.39 -15.81 -0.24
C GLU A 234 -4.15 -16.83 -1.10
N GLN A 235 -3.55 -18.01 -1.31
CA GLN A 235 -4.02 -19.03 -2.26
C GLN A 235 -4.35 -20.36 -1.56
N PRO A 236 -5.39 -21.12 -1.99
CA PRO A 236 -5.72 -22.41 -1.38
C PRO A 236 -4.61 -23.45 -1.52
N ALA A 237 -3.78 -23.32 -2.57
CA ALA A 237 -2.62 -24.17 -2.79
C ALA A 237 -1.54 -23.98 -1.71
N GLU A 238 -1.34 -22.75 -1.23
CA GLU A 238 -0.43 -22.49 -0.12
C GLU A 238 -0.93 -23.13 1.16
N VAL A 239 -2.23 -23.00 1.47
CA VAL A 239 -2.84 -23.61 2.66
C VAL A 239 -2.67 -25.13 2.65
N ARG A 240 -2.94 -25.79 1.51
CA ARG A 240 -2.75 -27.25 1.39
C ARG A 240 -1.29 -27.66 1.59
N ALA A 241 -0.36 -26.98 0.92
CA ALA A 241 1.06 -27.30 1.05
C ALA A 241 1.59 -27.05 2.48
N CYS A 242 1.07 -26.03 3.17
CA CYS A 242 1.39 -25.77 4.58
C CYS A 242 0.87 -26.89 5.49
N LEU A 243 -0.37 -27.33 5.30
CA LEU A 243 -0.94 -28.46 6.03
C LEU A 243 -0.15 -29.76 5.79
N GLU A 244 0.23 -30.05 4.54
CA GLU A 244 1.02 -31.24 4.20
C GLU A 244 2.41 -31.23 4.85
N TYR A 245 3.07 -30.08 4.92
CA TYR A 245 4.45 -29.98 5.41
C TYR A 245 4.54 -29.72 6.93
N HIS A 246 3.61 -28.96 7.49
CA HIS A 246 3.63 -28.49 8.87
C HIS A 246 2.48 -28.98 9.76
N ASP A 247 1.49 -29.69 9.20
CA ASP A 247 0.31 -30.16 9.92
C ASP A 247 -0.50 -29.03 10.59
N CYS A 248 -0.42 -27.82 10.02
CA CYS A 248 -1.22 -26.66 10.41
C CYS A 248 -1.32 -25.65 9.26
N ARG A 249 -2.21 -24.68 9.41
CA ARG A 249 -2.47 -23.63 8.41
C ARG A 249 -1.40 -22.52 8.48
N PRO A 250 -1.22 -21.69 7.43
CA PRO A 250 -0.15 -20.69 7.42
C PRO A 250 -0.23 -19.67 8.58
N ILE A 251 -1.40 -19.11 8.87
CA ILE A 251 -1.54 -18.12 9.96
C ILE A 251 -1.39 -18.81 11.31
N GLU A 252 -2.01 -19.98 11.50
CA GLU A 252 -1.78 -20.80 12.69
C GLU A 252 -0.29 -21.10 12.91
N TRP A 253 0.42 -21.48 11.86
CA TRP A 253 1.85 -21.74 11.90
C TRP A 253 2.62 -20.50 12.36
N LEU A 254 2.35 -19.33 11.77
CA LEU A 254 3.00 -18.08 12.13
C LEU A 254 2.81 -17.78 13.62
N LEU A 255 1.57 -17.86 14.12
CA LEU A 255 1.22 -17.56 15.50
C LEU A 255 1.81 -18.55 16.53
N ARG A 256 2.25 -19.74 16.10
CA ARG A 256 2.95 -20.70 16.96
C ARG A 256 4.45 -20.40 17.12
N HIS A 257 5.05 -19.63 16.20
CA HIS A 257 6.50 -19.45 16.13
C HIS A 257 6.94 -18.01 16.38
N VAL A 258 6.08 -17.04 16.10
CA VAL A 258 6.30 -15.63 16.42
C VAL A 258 5.05 -15.06 17.06
N GLU A 259 5.19 -13.94 17.77
CA GLU A 259 4.08 -13.17 18.32
C GLU A 259 3.96 -11.86 17.51
N PRO A 260 3.14 -11.83 16.43
CA PRO A 260 2.99 -10.63 15.62
C PRO A 260 2.37 -9.50 16.45
N ASP A 261 3.11 -8.40 16.54
CA ASP A 261 2.70 -7.18 17.20
C ASP A 261 2.24 -6.13 16.17
N GLU A 262 2.27 -4.86 16.55
CA GLU A 262 1.87 -3.74 15.70
C GLU A 262 2.79 -3.46 14.51
N ARG A 263 4.00 -4.03 14.49
CA ARG A 263 4.93 -3.89 13.38
C ARG A 263 4.51 -4.76 12.19
N TRP A 264 3.66 -5.75 12.43
CA TRP A 264 3.32 -6.76 11.44
C TRP A 264 2.13 -6.33 10.56
N CYS A 265 2.29 -6.54 9.26
CA CYS A 265 1.21 -6.52 8.28
C CYS A 265 1.16 -7.87 7.57
N LEU A 266 0.05 -8.60 7.75
CA LEU A 266 -0.20 -9.85 7.05
C LEU A 266 -0.92 -9.54 5.75
N ILE A 267 -0.23 -9.71 4.63
CA ILE A 267 -0.76 -9.39 3.32
C ILE A 267 -1.65 -10.53 2.83
N HIS A 268 -2.82 -10.17 2.31
CA HIS A 268 -3.94 -11.00 1.89
C HIS A 268 -4.70 -11.63 3.07
N ALA A 269 -4.09 -12.64 3.71
CA ALA A 269 -4.76 -13.50 4.70
C ALA A 269 -6.09 -14.11 4.20
N THR A 270 -6.32 -14.15 2.88
CA THR A 270 -7.61 -14.41 2.22
C THR A 270 -8.30 -15.67 2.72
N HIS A 271 -7.53 -16.73 2.93
CA HIS A 271 -8.02 -18.02 3.40
C HIS A 271 -7.82 -18.22 4.91
N ALA A 272 -7.94 -17.18 5.73
CA ALA A 272 -8.06 -17.35 7.18
C ALA A 272 -9.37 -18.08 7.52
N ASP A 273 -9.29 -19.15 8.31
CA ASP A 273 -10.50 -19.76 8.88
C ASP A 273 -11.03 -18.95 10.09
N GLU A 274 -12.19 -19.34 10.63
CA GLU A 274 -12.81 -18.65 11.77
C GLU A 274 -11.88 -18.54 12.98
N ARG A 275 -11.06 -19.56 13.25
CA ARG A 275 -10.13 -19.57 14.40
C ARG A 275 -8.96 -18.63 14.15
N GLU A 276 -8.41 -18.64 12.94
CA GLU A 276 -7.33 -17.74 12.51
C GLU A 276 -7.81 -16.28 12.54
N VAL A 277 -9.02 -16.00 12.07
CA VAL A 277 -9.64 -14.66 12.13
C VAL A 277 -9.75 -14.17 13.57
N GLN A 278 -10.32 -14.97 14.46
CA GLN A 278 -10.45 -14.60 15.87
C GLN A 278 -9.10 -14.43 16.56
N ALA A 279 -8.12 -15.28 16.22
CA ALA A 279 -6.77 -15.17 16.75
C ALA A 279 -6.09 -13.86 16.29
N LEU A 280 -6.25 -13.48 15.02
CA LEU A 280 -5.69 -12.22 14.53
C LEU A 280 -6.43 -11.00 15.08
N ALA A 281 -7.76 -11.05 15.21
CA ALA A 281 -8.58 -9.90 15.60
C ALA A 281 -8.24 -9.38 17.01
N GLY A 282 -7.89 -10.30 17.93
CA GLY A 282 -7.45 -9.95 19.27
C GLY A 282 -6.02 -9.40 19.39
N ARG A 283 -5.30 -9.22 18.28
CA ARG A 283 -3.89 -8.77 18.27
C ARG A 283 -3.74 -7.36 17.72
N SER A 284 -2.54 -6.79 17.86
CA SER A 284 -2.20 -5.46 17.34
C SER A 284 -1.79 -5.44 15.85
N VAL A 285 -1.72 -6.61 15.22
CA VAL A 285 -1.36 -6.82 13.82
C VAL A 285 -2.36 -6.18 12.84
N ALA A 286 -1.89 -5.76 11.68
CA ALA A 286 -2.73 -5.35 10.56
C ALA A 286 -2.88 -6.50 9.53
N VAL A 287 -4.04 -6.58 8.90
CA VAL A 287 -4.25 -7.38 7.68
C VAL A 287 -4.32 -6.41 6.50
N GLY A 288 -3.37 -6.52 5.58
CA GLY A 288 -3.30 -5.73 4.35
C GLY A 288 -4.00 -6.47 3.23
N ILE A 289 -5.15 -5.96 2.77
CA ILE A 289 -5.97 -6.60 1.75
C ILE A 289 -5.76 -5.85 0.44
N CYS A 290 -5.70 -6.56 -0.68
CA CYS A 290 -5.46 -5.97 -2.00
C CYS A 290 -6.63 -6.28 -2.95
N PRO A 291 -7.85 -5.75 -2.70
CA PRO A 291 -9.09 -6.20 -3.34
C PRO A 291 -9.04 -6.34 -4.86
N THR A 292 -8.47 -5.37 -5.57
CA THR A 292 -8.44 -5.41 -7.04
C THR A 292 -7.50 -6.48 -7.58
N THR A 293 -6.35 -6.66 -6.93
CA THR A 293 -5.39 -7.73 -7.30
C THR A 293 -5.94 -9.09 -6.89
N GLU A 294 -6.50 -9.23 -5.69
CA GLU A 294 -7.11 -10.48 -5.21
C GLU A 294 -8.28 -10.92 -6.10
N ALA A 295 -9.04 -9.97 -6.64
CA ALA A 295 -10.09 -10.25 -7.62
C ALA A 295 -9.52 -10.65 -9.00
N ASP A 296 -8.47 -9.97 -9.48
CA ASP A 296 -7.81 -10.29 -10.76
C ASP A 296 -7.16 -11.67 -10.75
N LEU A 297 -6.50 -12.03 -9.65
CA LEU A 297 -5.80 -13.30 -9.46
C LEU A 297 -6.73 -14.45 -9.01
N GLY A 298 -7.97 -14.11 -8.63
CA GLY A 298 -9.00 -15.08 -8.24
C GLY A 298 -8.72 -15.74 -6.88
N ASP A 299 -8.17 -14.99 -5.93
CA ASP A 299 -7.77 -15.48 -4.61
C ASP A 299 -9.00 -15.86 -3.77
N GLY A 300 -9.95 -14.92 -3.63
CA GLY A 300 -11.14 -15.09 -2.80
C GLY A 300 -11.50 -13.83 -2.02
N LEU A 301 -12.20 -13.99 -0.90
CA LEU A 301 -12.63 -12.88 -0.05
C LEU A 301 -12.27 -13.16 1.41
N PHE A 302 -11.46 -12.28 1.99
CA PHE A 302 -11.21 -12.27 3.44
C PHE A 302 -12.50 -11.94 4.23
N PRO A 303 -12.75 -12.55 5.40
CA PRO A 303 -13.85 -12.22 6.31
C PRO A 303 -13.65 -10.90 7.07
N VAL A 304 -13.68 -9.79 6.31
CA VAL A 304 -13.45 -8.43 6.81
C VAL A 304 -14.44 -8.08 7.92
N ARG A 305 -15.73 -8.37 7.74
CA ARG A 305 -16.76 -8.01 8.72
C ARG A 305 -16.50 -8.68 10.07
N GLU A 306 -16.31 -10.00 10.06
CA GLU A 306 -16.05 -10.79 11.26
C GLU A 306 -14.73 -10.38 11.93
N PHE A 307 -13.72 -10.05 11.13
CA PHE A 307 -12.45 -9.58 11.63
C PHE A 307 -12.55 -8.20 12.30
N LEU A 308 -13.26 -7.23 11.69
CA LEU A 308 -13.50 -5.92 12.29
C LEU A 308 -14.35 -6.01 13.56
N ASP A 309 -15.41 -6.83 13.55
CA ASP A 309 -16.25 -7.07 14.73
C ASP A 309 -15.44 -7.65 15.92
N GLY A 310 -14.36 -8.38 15.63
CA GLY A 310 -13.41 -8.88 16.63
C GLY A 310 -12.34 -7.88 17.09
N GLY A 311 -12.35 -6.64 16.58
CA GLY A 311 -11.34 -5.61 16.88
C GLY A 311 -10.12 -5.63 15.95
N GLY A 312 -10.19 -6.37 14.84
CA GLY A 312 -9.14 -6.45 13.83
C GLY A 312 -8.87 -5.13 13.12
N ARG A 313 -7.69 -5.03 12.51
CA ARG A 313 -7.23 -3.83 11.80
C ARG A 313 -6.95 -4.14 10.35
N VAL A 314 -7.62 -3.43 9.45
CA VAL A 314 -7.56 -3.66 8.01
C VAL A 314 -6.95 -2.44 7.33
N ALA A 315 -6.02 -2.69 6.43
CA ALA A 315 -5.50 -1.70 5.50
C ALA A 315 -5.66 -2.21 4.06
N ILE A 316 -5.47 -1.31 3.09
CA ILE A 316 -5.56 -1.65 1.66
C ILE A 316 -4.22 -1.47 0.94
N GLY A 317 -3.95 -2.35 -0.01
CA GLY A 317 -2.81 -2.27 -0.92
C GLY A 317 -3.24 -2.34 -2.38
N SER A 318 -2.46 -1.75 -3.29
CA SER A 318 -2.67 -1.89 -4.73
C SER A 318 -1.96 -3.12 -5.33
N ASP A 319 -0.97 -3.64 -4.61
CA ASP A 319 -0.23 -4.87 -4.92
C ASP A 319 0.36 -4.88 -6.34
N SER A 320 -0.27 -5.61 -7.26
CA SER A 320 0.15 -5.71 -8.66
C SER A 320 0.09 -4.39 -9.42
N ASN A 321 -0.55 -3.38 -8.82
CA ASN A 321 -0.80 -2.08 -9.40
C ASN A 321 -1.60 -2.18 -10.71
N LEU A 322 -2.44 -3.21 -10.88
CA LEU A 322 -3.41 -3.26 -11.96
C LEU A 322 -4.32 -2.03 -11.92
N VAL A 323 -4.85 -1.74 -10.73
CA VAL A 323 -5.59 -0.54 -10.37
C VAL A 323 -4.76 0.27 -9.39
N THR A 324 -4.70 1.59 -9.56
CA THR A 324 -3.90 2.50 -8.72
C THR A 324 -4.77 3.49 -7.94
N SER A 325 -6.06 3.18 -7.74
CA SER A 325 -7.04 4.05 -7.08
C SER A 325 -7.45 3.53 -5.70
N ALA A 326 -7.23 4.32 -4.65
CA ALA A 326 -7.65 3.99 -3.29
C ALA A 326 -9.17 3.83 -3.16
N ALA A 327 -9.93 4.67 -3.87
CA ALA A 327 -11.40 4.58 -3.88
C ALA A 327 -11.89 3.25 -4.44
N GLU A 328 -11.22 2.72 -5.48
CA GLU A 328 -11.60 1.46 -6.10
C GLU A 328 -11.31 0.26 -5.19
N GLU A 329 -10.19 0.26 -4.47
CA GLU A 329 -9.91 -0.77 -3.46
C GLU A 329 -10.97 -0.77 -2.36
N VAL A 330 -11.27 0.39 -1.76
CA VAL A 330 -12.30 0.48 -0.70
C VAL A 330 -13.67 0.03 -1.22
N ARG A 331 -14.03 0.45 -2.45
CA ARG A 331 -15.28 0.06 -3.09
C ARG A 331 -15.38 -1.45 -3.28
N LEU A 332 -14.34 -2.07 -3.83
CA LEU A 332 -14.35 -3.51 -4.11
C LEU A 332 -14.30 -4.33 -2.82
N LEU A 333 -13.57 -3.88 -1.80
CA LEU A 333 -13.58 -4.50 -0.47
C LEU A 333 -15.00 -4.58 0.08
N GLU A 334 -15.69 -3.43 0.17
CA GLU A 334 -17.07 -3.37 0.68
C GLU A 334 -18.02 -4.19 -0.20
N TRP A 335 -17.93 -4.08 -1.53
CA TRP A 335 -18.82 -4.82 -2.44
C TRP A 335 -18.61 -6.33 -2.38
N GLY A 336 -17.38 -6.81 -2.23
CA GLY A 336 -17.08 -8.23 -2.01
C GLY A 336 -17.83 -8.76 -0.79
N GLN A 337 -17.80 -8.00 0.31
CA GLN A 337 -18.54 -8.36 1.53
C GLN A 337 -20.06 -8.30 1.33
N ARG A 338 -20.58 -7.32 0.58
CA ARG A 338 -22.01 -7.24 0.23
C ARG A 338 -22.48 -8.48 -0.55
N LEU A 339 -21.72 -8.89 -1.56
CA LEU A 339 -22.01 -10.06 -2.37
C LEU A 339 -21.98 -11.34 -1.52
N ARG A 340 -20.98 -11.45 -0.64
CA ARG A 340 -20.83 -12.61 0.25
C ARG A 340 -21.96 -12.71 1.28
N LEU A 341 -22.39 -11.58 1.85
CA LEU A 341 -23.35 -11.53 2.96
C LEU A 341 -24.80 -11.25 2.52
N ASN A 342 -25.03 -10.93 1.24
CA ASN A 342 -26.33 -10.49 0.70
C ASN A 342 -26.93 -9.30 1.45
N GLN A 343 -26.09 -8.34 1.84
CA GLN A 343 -26.47 -7.16 2.63
C GLN A 343 -25.80 -5.90 2.07
N ARG A 344 -26.27 -4.71 2.47
CA ARG A 344 -25.67 -3.41 2.10
C ARG A 344 -25.03 -2.76 3.32
N ASN A 345 -24.03 -1.92 3.09
CA ASN A 345 -23.31 -1.15 4.12
C ASN A 345 -22.75 -2.07 5.22
N VAL A 346 -22.09 -3.15 4.81
CA VAL A 346 -21.78 -4.27 5.70
C VAL A 346 -20.57 -3.99 6.57
N LEU A 347 -19.67 -3.10 6.16
CA LEU A 347 -18.48 -2.72 6.92
C LEU A 347 -18.61 -1.36 7.66
N ALA A 348 -19.79 -0.76 7.71
CA ALA A 348 -20.01 0.51 8.42
C ALA A 348 -20.44 0.31 9.87
N GLU A 349 -19.98 1.19 10.76
CA GLU A 349 -20.63 1.39 12.05
C GLU A 349 -22.01 2.04 11.89
N THR A 350 -22.92 1.77 12.83
CA THR A 350 -24.28 2.33 12.77
C THR A 350 -24.25 3.85 12.95
N GLY A 351 -24.80 4.58 11.97
CA GLY A 351 -24.93 6.03 12.03
C GLY A 351 -23.75 6.82 11.44
N GLU A 352 -22.75 6.14 10.87
CA GLU A 352 -21.65 6.77 10.13
C GLU A 352 -21.73 6.46 8.63
N HIS A 353 -21.28 7.39 7.80
CA HIS A 353 -21.10 7.14 6.37
C HIS A 353 -20.00 6.11 6.15
N ILE A 354 -20.27 5.10 5.33
CA ILE A 354 -19.38 3.96 5.19
C ILE A 354 -18.01 4.34 4.61
N ALA A 355 -17.95 5.23 3.61
CA ALA A 355 -16.65 5.67 3.10
C ALA A 355 -15.88 6.48 4.14
N THR A 356 -16.56 7.28 4.96
CA THR A 356 -15.92 8.02 6.06
C THR A 356 -15.28 7.08 7.07
N SER A 357 -16.04 6.06 7.52
CA SER A 357 -15.57 5.08 8.49
C SER A 357 -14.37 4.27 7.96
N LEU A 358 -14.51 3.68 6.77
CA LEU A 358 -13.46 2.86 6.15
C LEU A 358 -12.22 3.66 5.81
N TRP A 359 -12.37 4.87 5.26
CA TRP A 359 -11.22 5.69 4.86
C TRP A 359 -10.34 6.04 6.07
N ARG A 360 -10.95 6.52 7.17
CA ARG A 360 -10.19 6.80 8.41
C ARG A 360 -9.53 5.55 8.97
N HIS A 361 -10.26 4.44 9.04
CA HIS A 361 -9.75 3.18 9.60
C HIS A 361 -8.55 2.66 8.82
N MET A 362 -8.66 2.60 7.49
CA MET A 362 -7.62 2.06 6.62
C MET A 362 -6.42 2.98 6.51
N ALA A 363 -6.63 4.30 6.42
CA ALA A 363 -5.53 5.27 6.38
C ALA A 363 -4.72 5.23 7.68
N ARG A 364 -5.37 5.20 8.85
CA ARG A 364 -4.72 5.07 10.16
C ARG A 364 -4.02 3.71 10.31
N THR A 365 -4.70 2.62 9.95
CA THR A 365 -4.14 1.27 10.05
C THR A 365 -2.91 1.13 9.16
N GLY A 366 -2.99 1.61 7.91
CA GLY A 366 -1.88 1.56 6.97
C GLY A 366 -0.69 2.40 7.43
N ALA A 367 -0.93 3.61 7.95
CA ALA A 367 0.12 4.45 8.52
C ALA A 367 0.87 3.73 9.66
N ARG A 368 0.15 3.04 10.55
CA ARG A 368 0.75 2.23 11.63
C ARG A 368 1.55 1.06 11.06
N ALA A 369 0.96 0.29 10.14
CA ALA A 369 1.59 -0.86 9.51
C ALA A 369 2.87 -0.52 8.72
N LEU A 370 2.98 0.72 8.23
CA LEU A 370 4.17 1.24 7.54
C LEU A 370 5.08 2.10 8.42
N GLN A 371 4.69 2.34 9.68
CA GLN A 371 5.34 3.28 10.61
C GLN A 371 5.59 4.68 10.02
N GLN A 372 4.61 5.14 9.26
CA GLN A 372 4.60 6.47 8.66
C GLN A 372 3.79 7.42 9.54
N PRO A 373 4.26 8.66 9.77
CA PRO A 373 3.50 9.67 10.51
C PRO A 373 2.39 10.24 9.62
N ALA A 374 1.45 9.42 9.16
CA ALA A 374 0.44 9.77 8.17
C ALA A 374 -0.92 9.17 8.54
N GLY A 375 -1.88 9.16 7.61
CA GLY A 375 -3.17 8.50 7.76
C GLY A 375 -4.21 9.27 8.61
N GLU A 376 -3.82 10.40 9.19
CA GLU A 376 -4.69 11.28 9.96
C GLU A 376 -4.27 12.76 9.78
N LEU A 377 -5.24 13.67 9.92
CA LEU A 377 -5.00 15.11 9.97
C LEU A 377 -4.99 15.56 11.44
N ARG A 378 -3.84 15.40 12.12
CA ARG A 378 -3.65 15.79 13.52
C ARG A 378 -2.22 16.22 13.80
N GLU A 379 -2.01 16.88 14.92
CA GLU A 379 -0.67 17.26 15.41
C GLU A 379 0.29 16.06 15.41
N GLY A 380 1.50 16.30 14.91
CA GLY A 380 2.59 15.33 14.77
C GLY A 380 2.51 14.47 13.50
N CYS A 381 1.39 14.44 12.78
CA CYS A 381 1.32 13.79 11.47
C CYS A 381 1.91 14.70 10.38
N ARG A 382 2.57 14.10 9.40
CA ARG A 382 2.92 14.71 8.13
C ARG A 382 1.63 15.16 7.43
N ALA A 383 1.66 16.33 6.80
CA ALA A 383 0.54 16.91 6.08
C ALA A 383 0.32 16.20 4.73
N ASP A 384 -0.13 14.96 4.82
CA ASP A 384 -0.48 14.08 3.72
C ASP A 384 -2.00 14.10 3.55
N LEU A 385 -2.47 14.74 2.48
CA LEU A 385 -3.89 15.00 2.29
C LEU A 385 -4.31 14.91 0.82
N VAL A 386 -5.58 14.62 0.63
CA VAL A 386 -6.28 14.62 -0.66
C VAL A 386 -7.40 15.65 -0.59
N VAL A 387 -7.51 16.48 -1.61
CA VAL A 387 -8.61 17.45 -1.78
C VAL A 387 -9.52 16.94 -2.88
N LEU A 388 -10.77 16.64 -2.54
CA LEU A 388 -11.78 16.23 -3.52
C LEU A 388 -12.20 17.43 -4.38
N ASP A 389 -12.48 17.19 -5.66
CA ASP A 389 -12.88 18.25 -6.59
C ASP A 389 -14.31 18.72 -6.31
N PRO A 390 -14.50 19.94 -5.74
CA PRO A 390 -15.82 20.45 -5.40
C PRO A 390 -16.67 20.79 -6.63
N SER A 391 -16.05 20.86 -7.82
CA SER A 391 -16.72 21.19 -9.09
C SER A 391 -17.15 19.94 -9.86
N HIS A 392 -16.68 18.76 -9.47
CA HIS A 392 -17.04 17.51 -10.14
C HIS A 392 -18.57 17.27 -10.03
N PRO A 393 -19.30 16.99 -11.12
CA PRO A 393 -20.77 16.95 -11.11
C PRO A 393 -21.42 15.96 -10.14
N VAL A 394 -20.70 14.89 -9.79
CA VAL A 394 -21.16 13.85 -8.84
C VAL A 394 -20.88 14.24 -7.37
N LEU A 395 -20.01 15.23 -7.14
CA LEU A 395 -19.63 15.72 -5.81
C LEU A 395 -20.28 17.07 -5.49
N ALA A 396 -20.37 17.95 -6.49
CA ALA A 396 -20.80 19.33 -6.33
C ALA A 396 -22.18 19.45 -5.64
N GLY A 397 -22.24 20.27 -4.60
CA GLY A 397 -23.47 20.55 -3.84
C GLY A 397 -23.84 19.51 -2.78
N LEU A 398 -23.08 18.42 -2.64
CA LEU A 398 -23.25 17.45 -1.57
C LEU A 398 -22.51 17.92 -0.29
N PRO A 399 -22.98 17.55 0.92
CA PRO A 399 -22.17 17.68 2.12
C PRO A 399 -20.93 16.77 2.07
N ALA A 400 -19.91 17.06 2.88
CA ALA A 400 -18.59 16.44 2.77
C ALA A 400 -18.59 14.91 2.92
N ALA A 401 -19.42 14.38 3.83
CA ALA A 401 -19.52 12.93 4.05
C ALA A 401 -20.10 12.21 2.82
N GLU A 402 -21.14 12.76 2.20
CA GLU A 402 -21.73 12.28 0.96
C GLU A 402 -20.80 12.48 -0.24
N GLN A 403 -19.98 13.54 -0.27
CA GLN A 403 -18.94 13.68 -1.29
C GLN A 403 -17.93 12.53 -1.21
N LEU A 404 -17.51 12.11 0.00
CA LEU A 404 -16.63 10.97 0.18
C LEU A 404 -17.29 9.64 -0.20
N ASP A 405 -18.55 9.43 0.17
CA ASP A 405 -19.32 8.26 -0.31
C ASP A 405 -19.43 8.24 -1.84
N SER A 406 -19.71 9.38 -2.46
CA SER A 406 -19.74 9.52 -3.92
C SER A 406 -18.38 9.28 -4.56
N PHE A 407 -17.30 9.79 -3.97
CA PHE A 407 -15.93 9.55 -4.44
C PHE A 407 -15.56 8.07 -4.43
N VAL A 408 -15.99 7.32 -3.40
CA VAL A 408 -15.70 5.88 -3.29
C VAL A 408 -16.65 5.04 -4.14
N PHE A 409 -17.97 5.18 -3.98
CA PHE A 409 -18.94 4.24 -4.57
C PHE A 409 -19.41 4.62 -5.97
N ALA A 410 -19.33 5.90 -6.33
CA ALA A 410 -19.60 6.40 -7.68
C ALA A 410 -18.30 6.83 -8.40
N HIS A 411 -17.15 6.34 -7.92
CA HIS A 411 -15.82 6.72 -8.37
C HIS A 411 -15.70 6.85 -9.90
N GLY A 412 -15.08 7.94 -10.33
CA GLY A 412 -14.75 8.24 -11.71
C GLY A 412 -13.51 9.13 -11.83
N ALA A 413 -12.99 9.27 -13.04
CA ALA A 413 -11.83 10.11 -13.31
C ALA A 413 -12.12 11.59 -12.96
N GLY A 414 -11.13 12.28 -12.40
CA GLY A 414 -11.22 13.72 -12.11
C GLY A 414 -11.96 14.09 -10.83
N MET A 415 -12.18 13.15 -9.90
CA MET A 415 -12.79 13.46 -8.60
C MET A 415 -11.80 13.97 -7.54
N ILE A 416 -10.49 13.90 -7.80
CA ILE A 416 -9.43 14.47 -6.96
C ILE A 416 -8.93 15.76 -7.62
N ASP A 417 -8.91 16.87 -6.88
CA ASP A 417 -8.28 18.12 -7.33
C ASP A 417 -6.80 18.15 -6.95
N GLN A 418 -6.47 17.93 -5.67
CA GLN A 418 -5.10 18.03 -5.18
C GLN A 418 -4.71 16.83 -4.34
N VAL A 419 -3.43 16.49 -4.40
CA VAL A 419 -2.78 15.64 -3.41
C VAL A 419 -1.55 16.36 -2.92
N ARG A 420 -1.37 16.36 -1.60
CA ARG A 420 -0.20 16.92 -0.93
C ARG A 420 0.48 15.87 -0.07
N VAL A 421 1.80 15.86 -0.08
CA VAL A 421 2.64 14.99 0.75
C VAL A 421 3.62 15.89 1.49
N GLY A 422 3.62 15.83 2.82
CA GLY A 422 4.39 16.77 3.66
C GLY A 422 4.06 18.24 3.37
N GLY A 423 2.79 18.56 3.10
CA GLY A 423 2.34 19.92 2.78
C GLY A 423 2.65 20.39 1.34
N ARG A 424 3.54 19.68 0.63
CA ARG A 424 3.87 20.00 -0.76
C ARG A 424 2.82 19.45 -1.70
N GLN A 425 2.25 20.30 -2.55
CA GLN A 425 1.35 19.87 -3.62
C GLN A 425 2.11 19.10 -4.71
N VAL A 426 1.72 17.84 -4.90
CA VAL A 426 2.32 16.92 -5.88
C VAL A 426 1.35 16.56 -7.00
N VAL A 427 0.03 16.63 -6.75
CA VAL A 427 -1.01 16.50 -7.77
C VAL A 427 -1.81 17.80 -7.85
N ARG A 428 -2.10 18.24 -9.08
CA ARG A 428 -2.92 19.42 -9.36
C ARG A 428 -3.95 19.09 -10.44
N GLN A 429 -5.21 19.41 -10.18
CA GLN A 429 -6.34 19.10 -11.06
C GLN A 429 -6.34 17.63 -11.46
N GLY A 430 -6.11 16.76 -10.47
CA GLY A 430 -6.10 15.31 -10.64
C GLY A 430 -4.92 14.74 -11.43
N ARG A 431 -3.88 15.53 -11.74
CA ARG A 431 -2.69 15.06 -12.46
C ARG A 431 -1.37 15.46 -11.79
N HIS A 432 -0.40 14.55 -11.83
CA HIS A 432 0.97 14.85 -11.45
C HIS A 432 1.68 15.63 -12.58
N PRO A 433 2.30 16.79 -12.31
CA PRO A 433 2.81 17.68 -13.35
C PRO A 433 3.96 17.10 -14.18
N SER A 434 4.77 16.20 -13.60
CA SER A 434 5.93 15.59 -14.28
C SER A 434 5.63 14.24 -14.94
N ARG A 435 4.37 13.77 -14.96
CA ARG A 435 4.05 12.44 -15.50
C ARG A 435 4.33 12.32 -17.00
N THR A 436 4.11 13.40 -17.74
CA THR A 436 4.19 13.44 -19.21
C THR A 436 5.59 13.12 -19.69
N ASP A 437 6.61 13.46 -18.90
CA ASP A 437 8.01 13.22 -19.19
C ASP A 437 8.37 11.72 -19.20
N LEU A 438 7.49 10.88 -18.63
CA LEU A 438 7.71 9.44 -18.48
C LEU A 438 6.72 8.58 -19.27
N ASP A 439 5.61 9.15 -19.73
CA ASP A 439 4.54 8.40 -20.42
C ASP A 439 5.05 7.74 -21.70
N GLU A 440 5.83 8.44 -22.53
CA GLU A 440 6.41 7.90 -23.77
C GLU A 440 7.33 6.71 -23.46
N ARG A 441 8.21 6.86 -22.48
CA ARG A 441 9.14 5.78 -22.11
C ARG A 441 8.42 4.56 -21.59
N VAL A 442 7.44 4.72 -20.70
CA VAL A 442 6.65 3.58 -20.19
C VAL A 442 5.86 2.91 -21.32
N ALA A 443 5.33 3.67 -22.27
CA ALA A 443 4.67 3.09 -23.45
C ALA A 443 5.64 2.24 -24.29
N GLU A 444 6.88 2.69 -24.50
CA GLU A 444 7.93 1.89 -25.15
C GLU A 444 8.24 0.60 -24.38
N LEU A 445 8.39 0.68 -23.04
CA LEU A 445 8.63 -0.50 -22.20
C LEU A 445 7.52 -1.54 -22.38
N ARG A 446 6.26 -1.10 -22.32
CA ARG A 446 5.11 -1.99 -22.48
C ARG A 446 5.01 -2.55 -23.89
N GLY A 447 5.35 -1.76 -24.91
CA GLY A 447 5.40 -2.21 -26.30
C GLY A 447 6.44 -3.31 -26.53
N ARG A 448 7.62 -3.20 -25.92
CA ARG A 448 8.67 -4.24 -25.97
C ARG A 448 8.19 -5.58 -25.41
N LEU A 449 7.43 -5.55 -24.30
CA LEU A 449 6.89 -6.76 -23.67
C LEU A 449 5.86 -7.51 -24.54
N VAL A 450 5.10 -6.79 -25.37
CA VAL A 450 4.11 -7.42 -26.28
C VAL A 450 4.77 -7.87 -27.59
N GLY A 451 5.85 -7.19 -28.02
CA GLY A 451 6.58 -7.53 -29.23
C GLY A 451 7.61 -8.67 -29.07
N SER A 452 7.95 -9.03 -27.83
CA SER A 452 8.73 -10.23 -27.47
C SER A 452 7.84 -11.46 -27.40
#